data_AF-A0A3T0SL61-F1
#
_entry.id   AF-A0A3T0SL61-F1
#
_cell.length_a   1.000
_cell.length_b   1.000
_cell.length_c   1.000
_cell.angle_alpha   90.00
_cell.angle_beta   90.00
_cell.angle_gamma   90.00
#
_symmetry.space_group_name_H-M   'P 1'
#
loop_
_entity.id
_entity.type
_entity.pdbx_description
1 polymer ?
#
loop_
_entity_poly.entity_id
_entity_poly.type
_entity_poly.pdbx_seq_one_letter_code
_entity_poly.pdbx_strand_id
1 'polypeptide(L)'
;MKIFFLLVWGLLSLSLTGVMVRELWIAPSWSGAFVLLLIAYYSFCFFQLIRAAYRPWGLLGPRRRSGYWVCLVLLPLTLLPLRSAYDIWLAGAYRLDADAAGPSLNLLIVRQLLAWLQELVGYLGPTLVLIAAGVGMALLLLRLSRGQVVR
;
A
#
# COMPACT_ATOMS: atom_id res chain seq x y z
N MET A 1 16.58 -23.76 0.74
CA MET A 1 16.22 -22.35 0.46
C MET A 1 14.74 -22.03 0.73
N LYS A 2 13.76 -22.67 0.06
CA LYS A 2 12.33 -22.39 0.27
C LYS A 2 11.85 -22.43 1.73
N ILE A 3 12.26 -23.44 2.49
CA ILE A 3 11.88 -23.62 3.90
C ILE A 3 12.40 -22.46 4.76
N PHE A 4 13.64 -22.01 4.53
CA PHE A 4 14.22 -20.87 5.25
C PHE A 4 13.37 -19.60 5.08
N PHE A 5 13.01 -19.25 3.85
CA PHE A 5 12.16 -18.08 3.59
C PHE A 5 10.76 -18.20 4.21
N LEU A 6 10.18 -19.41 4.22
CA LEU A 6 8.90 -19.65 4.89
C LEU A 6 9.02 -19.58 6.41
N LEU A 7 10.13 -20.03 6.99
CA LEU A 7 10.39 -19.92 8.43
C LEU A 7 10.57 -18.46 8.84
N VAL A 8 11.37 -17.68 8.10
CA VAL A 8 11.55 -16.25 8.34
C VAL A 8 10.21 -15.50 8.19
N TRP A 9 9.47 -15.78 7.11
CA TRP A 9 8.13 -15.21 6.92
C TRP A 9 7.18 -15.57 8.06
N GLY A 10 7.17 -16.84 8.49
CA GLY A 10 6.30 -17.31 9.56
C GLY A 10 6.63 -16.66 10.91
N LEU A 11 7.92 -16.58 11.26
CA LEU A 11 8.38 -15.91 12.48
C LEU A 11 7.99 -14.43 12.49
N LEU A 12 8.26 -13.71 11.39
CA LEU A 12 7.91 -12.29 11.27
C LEU A 12 6.39 -12.07 11.32
N SER A 13 5.61 -12.88 10.59
CA SER A 13 4.15 -12.75 10.57
C SER A 13 3.56 -13.04 11.95
N LEU A 14 4.07 -14.07 12.64
CA LEU A 14 3.63 -14.45 13.98
C LEU A 14 3.98 -13.37 15.02
N SER A 15 5.21 -12.85 15.00
CA SER A 15 5.62 -11.81 15.94
C SER A 15 4.79 -10.55 15.77
N LEU A 16 4.56 -10.13 14.51
CA LEU A 16 3.87 -8.89 14.19
C LEU A 16 2.37 -8.99 14.49
N THR A 17 1.75 -10.14 14.19
CA THR A 17 0.35 -10.41 14.56
C THR A 17 0.21 -10.53 16.08
N GLY A 18 1.13 -11.20 16.77
CA GLY A 18 1.10 -11.38 18.22
C GLY A 18 1.19 -10.06 18.98
N VAL A 19 2.12 -9.18 18.59
CA VAL A 19 2.23 -7.82 19.15
C VAL A 19 0.92 -7.06 18.93
N MET A 20 0.38 -7.08 17.72
CA MET A 20 -0.81 -6.29 17.42
C MET A 20 -2.09 -6.83 18.08
N VAL A 21 -2.22 -8.16 18.23
CA VAL A 21 -3.31 -8.78 19.00
C VAL A 21 -3.22 -8.39 20.47
N ARG A 22 -2.00 -8.39 21.04
CA ARG A 22 -1.78 -7.94 22.41
C ARG A 22 -2.19 -6.48 22.60
N GLU A 23 -1.77 -5.59 21.71
CA GLU A 23 -2.16 -4.17 21.75
C GLU A 23 -3.68 -4.00 21.66
N LEU A 24 -4.34 -4.74 20.75
CA LEU A 24 -5.80 -4.68 20.62
C LEU A 24 -6.51 -5.24 21.87
N TRP A 25 -5.95 -6.25 22.53
CA TRP A 25 -6.50 -6.81 23.76
C TRP A 25 -6.44 -5.81 24.93
N ILE A 26 -5.36 -5.02 25.00
CA ILE A 26 -5.18 -4.00 26.03
C ILE A 26 -6.08 -2.78 25.75
N ALA A 27 -6.14 -2.34 24.49
CA ALA A 27 -6.89 -1.16 24.07
C ALA A 27 -7.71 -1.47 22.79
N PRO A 28 -8.93 -2.01 22.96
CA PRO A 28 -9.77 -2.36 21.81
C PRO A 28 -10.15 -1.11 21.02
N SER A 29 -9.81 -1.12 19.73
CA SER A 29 -10.04 -0.01 18.81
C SER A 29 -10.32 -0.49 17.39
N TRP A 30 -11.19 0.23 16.67
CA TRP A 30 -11.49 -0.07 15.26
C TRP A 30 -10.27 0.10 14.36
N SER A 31 -9.40 1.08 14.65
CA SER A 31 -8.13 1.28 13.95
C SER A 31 -7.20 0.10 14.16
N GLY A 32 -7.07 -0.42 15.39
CA GLY A 32 -6.28 -1.61 15.68
C GLY A 32 -6.79 -2.86 14.97
N ALA A 33 -8.12 -3.05 14.92
CA ALA A 33 -8.74 -4.14 14.17
C ALA A 33 -8.47 -4.05 12.66
N PHE A 34 -8.52 -2.84 12.09
CA PHE A 34 -8.18 -2.61 10.68
C PHE A 34 -6.70 -2.90 10.39
N VAL A 35 -5.79 -2.47 11.27
CA VAL A 35 -4.36 -2.77 11.15
C VAL A 35 -4.11 -4.27 11.23
N LEU A 36 -4.77 -5.00 12.13
CA LEU A 36 -4.70 -6.47 12.19
C LEU A 36 -5.15 -7.14 10.88
N LEU A 37 -6.25 -6.66 10.30
CA LEU A 37 -6.72 -7.14 9.00
C LEU A 37 -5.67 -6.88 7.91
N LEU A 38 -5.05 -5.70 7.92
CA LEU A 38 -3.97 -5.34 7.00
C LEU A 38 -2.74 -6.26 7.17
N ILE A 39 -2.35 -6.56 8.40
CA ILE A 39 -1.26 -7.51 8.71
C ILE A 39 -1.58 -8.90 8.17
N ALA A 40 -2.81 -9.39 8.40
CA ALA A 40 -3.25 -10.68 7.88
C ALA A 40 -3.25 -10.70 6.34
N TYR A 41 -3.73 -9.62 5.72
CA TYR A 41 -3.72 -9.44 4.27
C TYR A 41 -2.30 -9.51 3.69
N TYR A 42 -1.36 -8.74 4.24
CA TYR A 42 0.03 -8.75 3.79
C TYR A 42 0.69 -10.11 4.02
N SER A 43 0.49 -10.71 5.19
CA SER A 43 1.05 -12.03 5.51
C SER A 43 0.59 -13.07 4.49
N PHE A 44 -0.70 -13.08 4.13
CA PHE A 44 -1.23 -13.96 3.10
C PHE A 44 -0.66 -13.67 1.70
N CYS A 45 -0.59 -12.40 1.31
CA CYS A 45 -0.06 -12.02 -0.01
C CYS A 45 1.42 -12.40 -0.16
N PHE A 46 2.24 -12.13 0.86
CA PHE A 46 3.66 -12.50 0.87
C PHE A 46 3.87 -14.02 0.88
N PHE A 47 3.07 -14.77 1.63
CA PHE A 47 3.11 -16.23 1.59
C PHE A 47 2.89 -16.77 0.18
N GLN A 48 1.88 -16.26 -0.51
CA GLN A 48 1.55 -16.70 -1.85
C GLN A 48 2.57 -16.22 -2.88
N LEU A 49 3.16 -15.04 -2.67
CA LEU A 49 4.28 -14.54 -3.47
C LEU A 49 5.52 -15.43 -3.33
N ILE A 50 5.89 -15.82 -2.10
CA ILE A 50 6.97 -16.78 -1.83
C ILE A 50 6.67 -18.10 -2.54
N ARG A 51 5.45 -18.65 -2.40
CA ARG A 51 5.06 -19.87 -3.10
C ARG A 51 5.14 -19.75 -4.62
N ALA A 52 4.77 -18.60 -5.18
CA ALA A 52 4.83 -18.34 -6.61
C ALA A 52 6.28 -18.21 -7.11
N ALA A 53 7.16 -17.56 -6.34
CA ALA A 53 8.57 -17.37 -6.67
C ALA A 53 9.35 -18.69 -6.75
N TYR A 54 9.01 -19.66 -5.88
CA TYR A 54 9.63 -20.97 -5.84
C TYR A 54 9.07 -21.99 -6.85
N ARG A 55 8.15 -21.61 -7.76
CA ARG A 55 7.69 -22.50 -8.84
C ARG A 55 8.71 -22.55 -9.99
N PRO A 56 8.95 -23.74 -10.59
CA PRO A 56 9.97 -23.91 -11.63
C PRO A 56 9.71 -22.99 -12.83
N TRP A 57 10.77 -22.34 -13.29
CA TRP A 57 10.73 -21.29 -14.31
C TRP A 57 10.35 -21.81 -15.71
N GLY A 58 10.68 -23.08 -16.02
CA GLY A 58 10.54 -23.64 -17.37
C GLY A 58 9.20 -24.30 -17.72
N LEU A 59 8.29 -24.52 -16.75
CA LEU A 59 7.04 -25.28 -16.97
C LEU A 59 5.78 -24.41 -17.03
N LEU A 60 5.91 -23.11 -16.79
CA LEU A 60 4.80 -22.17 -16.70
C LEU A 60 5.23 -20.89 -17.40
N GLY A 61 4.89 -20.73 -18.69
CA GLY A 61 5.09 -19.49 -19.44
C GLY A 61 4.29 -18.30 -18.86
N PRO A 62 3.37 -17.63 -19.59
CA PRO A 62 2.56 -16.50 -19.08
C PRO A 62 1.72 -16.75 -17.80
N ARG A 63 1.78 -17.96 -17.21
CA ARG A 63 1.06 -18.39 -16.00
C ARG A 63 1.80 -18.06 -14.68
N ARG A 64 2.86 -17.25 -14.71
CA ARG A 64 3.52 -16.78 -13.48
C ARG A 64 2.66 -15.75 -12.75
N ARG A 65 1.83 -16.24 -11.81
CA ARG A 65 0.97 -15.43 -10.94
C ARG A 65 1.73 -14.54 -9.92
N SER A 66 3.05 -14.38 -10.03
CA SER A 66 3.81 -13.52 -9.12
C SER A 66 3.45 -12.04 -9.30
N GLY A 67 3.22 -11.60 -10.54
CA GLY A 67 2.77 -10.23 -10.83
C GLY A 67 1.42 -9.88 -10.19
N TYR A 68 0.50 -10.85 -10.15
CA TYR A 68 -0.79 -10.72 -9.44
C TYR A 68 -0.60 -10.44 -7.95
N TRP A 69 0.25 -11.22 -7.27
CA TRP A 69 0.51 -11.03 -5.85
C TRP A 69 1.27 -9.73 -5.56
N VAL A 70 2.19 -9.32 -6.43
CA VAL A 70 2.84 -8.00 -6.34
C VAL A 70 1.80 -6.88 -6.45
N CYS A 71 0.87 -6.96 -7.40
CA CYS A 71 -0.20 -5.97 -7.54
C CYS A 71 -1.06 -5.89 -6.27
N LEU A 72 -1.39 -7.03 -5.66
CA LEU A 72 -2.14 -7.07 -4.40
C LEU A 72 -1.35 -6.47 -3.23
N VAL A 73 -0.05 -6.77 -3.11
CA VAL A 73 0.81 -6.15 -2.07
C VAL A 73 0.85 -4.63 -2.23
N LEU A 74 0.89 -4.11 -3.46
CA LEU A 74 0.95 -2.67 -3.71
C LEU A 74 -0.42 -1.97 -3.57
N LEU A 75 -1.53 -2.71 -3.63
CA LEU A 75 -2.87 -2.13 -3.67
C LEU A 75 -3.20 -1.30 -2.41
N PRO A 76 -2.94 -1.74 -1.17
CA PRO A 76 -3.21 -0.91 0.00
C PRO A 76 -2.39 0.39 0.04
N LEU A 77 -1.24 0.47 -0.65
CA LEU A 77 -0.44 1.70 -0.69
C LEU A 77 -1.15 2.83 -1.44
N THR A 78 -2.11 2.52 -2.31
CA THR A 78 -2.92 3.53 -3.00
C THR A 78 -3.88 4.26 -2.06
N LEU A 79 -4.07 3.76 -0.83
CA LEU A 79 -4.83 4.44 0.21
C LEU A 79 -4.07 5.63 0.83
N LEU A 80 -2.74 5.66 0.73
CA LEU A 80 -1.93 6.77 1.25
C LEU A 80 -2.28 8.13 0.61
N PRO A 81 -2.30 8.27 -0.74
CA PRO A 81 -2.71 9.53 -1.36
C PRO A 81 -4.17 9.89 -1.03
N LEU A 82 -5.07 8.89 -0.95
CA LEU A 82 -6.47 9.12 -0.56
C LEU A 82 -6.60 9.63 0.87
N ARG A 83 -5.80 9.09 1.80
CA ARG A 83 -5.75 9.56 3.17
C ARG A 83 -5.26 11.01 3.23
N SER A 84 -4.20 11.33 2.50
CA SER A 84 -3.71 12.71 2.44
C SER A 84 -4.74 13.68 1.84
N ALA A 85 -5.50 13.27 0.82
CA ALA A 85 -6.59 14.07 0.27
C ALA A 85 -7.68 14.35 1.32
N TYR A 86 -8.02 13.34 2.14
CA TYR A 86 -8.98 13.48 3.23
C TYR A 86 -8.49 14.43 4.32
N ASP A 87 -7.22 14.34 4.71
CA ASP A 87 -6.64 15.22 5.73
C ASP A 87 -6.57 16.69 5.23
N ILE A 88 -6.26 16.92 3.95
CA ILE A 88 -6.33 18.26 3.32
C ILE A 88 -7.76 18.80 3.31
N TRP A 89 -8.73 17.96 2.97
CA TRP A 89 -10.14 18.33 2.97
C TRP A 89 -10.60 18.77 4.36
N LEU A 90 -10.25 18.01 5.41
CA LEU A 90 -10.57 18.36 6.79
C LEU A 90 -9.87 19.65 7.24
N ALA A 91 -8.62 19.84 6.86
CA ALA A 91 -7.84 21.02 7.23
C ALA A 91 -8.23 22.28 6.43
N GLY A 92 -8.98 22.12 5.33
CA GLY A 92 -9.35 23.21 4.41
C GLY A 92 -8.16 23.82 3.65
N ALA A 93 -6.96 23.26 3.77
CA ALA A 93 -5.73 23.74 3.17
C ALA A 93 -4.71 22.61 3.10
N TYR A 94 -3.88 22.59 2.06
CA TYR A 94 -2.71 21.70 2.04
C TYR A 94 -1.59 22.35 2.85
N ARG A 95 -1.24 21.71 3.97
CA ARG A 95 -0.16 22.16 4.84
C ARG A 95 1.12 21.47 4.43
N LEU A 96 2.12 22.27 4.07
CA LEU A 96 3.50 21.83 3.95
C LEU A 96 4.02 21.62 5.39
N ASP A 97 3.60 20.56 6.07
CA ASP A 97 4.24 20.19 7.33
C ASP A 97 5.69 19.84 7.00
N ALA A 98 6.58 20.74 7.40
CA ALA A 98 8.03 20.70 7.21
C ALA A 98 8.68 19.60 8.08
N ASP A 99 7.98 19.12 9.11
CA ASP A 99 8.55 18.24 10.14
C ASP A 99 8.29 16.74 9.91
N ALA A 100 7.43 16.35 8.96
CA ALA A 100 6.92 14.98 8.88
C ALA A 100 7.57 14.08 7.80
N ALA A 101 8.43 14.58 6.90
CA ALA A 101 9.08 13.70 5.91
C ALA A 101 10.50 14.15 5.57
N GLY A 102 11.45 13.23 5.77
CA GLY A 102 12.86 13.42 5.47
C GLY A 102 13.16 13.84 4.02
N PRO A 103 14.37 14.35 3.78
CA PRO A 103 14.74 15.10 2.58
C PRO A 103 14.87 14.14 1.39
N SER A 104 13.80 13.99 0.62
CA SER A 104 13.86 13.31 -0.66
C SER A 104 13.46 14.29 -1.75
N LEU A 105 14.40 14.56 -2.67
CA LEU A 105 14.28 15.56 -3.72
C LEU A 105 13.05 15.33 -4.63
N ASN A 106 12.69 14.07 -4.89
CA ASN A 106 11.49 13.73 -5.65
C ASN A 106 10.19 14.12 -4.93
N LEU A 107 10.16 14.04 -3.60
CA LEU A 107 9.00 14.50 -2.82
C LEU A 107 8.91 16.03 -2.82
N LEU A 108 10.03 16.73 -2.97
CA LEU A 108 10.10 18.19 -3.01
C LEU A 108 9.42 18.76 -4.28
N ILE A 109 9.64 18.14 -5.44
CA ILE A 109 9.00 18.54 -6.70
C ILE A 109 7.49 18.34 -6.63
N VAL A 110 7.05 17.18 -6.11
CA VAL A 110 5.63 16.86 -5.97
C VAL A 110 4.96 17.79 -4.95
N ARG A 111 5.63 18.09 -3.83
CA ARG A 111 5.18 19.07 -2.83
C ARG A 111 5.02 20.46 -3.44
N GLN A 112 5.99 20.91 -4.22
CA GLN A 112 5.96 22.22 -4.88
C GLN A 112 4.82 22.30 -5.91
N LEU A 113 4.61 21.23 -6.68
CA LEU A 113 3.50 21.15 -7.64
C LEU A 113 2.15 21.22 -6.93
N LEU A 114 1.97 20.50 -5.82
CA LEU A 114 0.73 20.50 -5.02
C LEU A 114 0.47 21.87 -4.37
N ALA A 115 1.52 22.55 -3.91
CA ALA A 115 1.44 23.90 -3.37
C ALA A 115 1.03 24.92 -4.44
N TRP A 116 1.67 24.87 -5.62
CA TRP A 116 1.31 25.72 -6.75
C TRP A 116 -0.14 25.48 -7.22
N LEU A 117 -0.58 24.22 -7.22
CA LEU A 117 -1.95 23.87 -7.55
C LEU A 117 -2.96 24.41 -6.53
N GLN A 118 -2.57 24.49 -5.25
CA GLN A 118 -3.38 25.14 -4.22
C GLN A 118 -3.49 26.65 -4.45
N GLU A 119 -2.42 27.31 -4.90
CA GLU A 119 -2.46 28.75 -5.20
C GLU A 119 -3.42 29.06 -6.36
N LEU A 120 -3.53 28.16 -7.34
CA LEU A 120 -4.39 28.37 -8.51
C LEU A 120 -5.86 28.01 -8.29
N VAL A 121 -6.14 26.90 -7.60
CA VAL A 121 -7.49 26.29 -7.53
C VAL A 121 -7.98 26.16 -6.09
N GLY A 122 -7.23 26.69 -5.12
CA GLY A 122 -7.48 26.47 -3.69
C GLY A 122 -7.21 25.02 -3.28
N TYR A 123 -7.66 24.64 -2.09
CA TYR A 123 -7.44 23.29 -1.53
C TYR A 123 -8.07 22.15 -2.37
N LEU A 124 -8.99 22.46 -3.29
CA LEU A 124 -9.60 21.51 -4.21
C LEU A 124 -8.60 20.97 -5.25
N GLY A 125 -7.61 21.77 -5.66
CA GLY A 125 -6.56 21.34 -6.59
C GLY A 125 -5.80 20.11 -6.11
N PRO A 126 -5.05 20.20 -4.99
CA PRO A 126 -4.26 19.08 -4.49
C PRO A 126 -5.11 17.88 -4.09
N THR A 127 -6.33 18.08 -3.57
CA THR A 127 -7.23 16.97 -3.22
C THR A 127 -7.67 16.17 -4.45
N LEU A 128 -8.08 16.83 -5.54
CA LEU A 128 -8.47 16.15 -6.78
C LEU A 128 -7.32 15.36 -7.41
N VAL A 129 -6.10 15.92 -7.42
CA VAL A 129 -4.92 15.22 -7.95
C VAL A 129 -4.59 13.97 -7.13
N LEU A 130 -4.65 14.08 -5.80
CA LEU A 130 -4.38 12.94 -4.92
C LEU A 130 -5.45 11.85 -5.03
N ILE A 131 -6.74 12.23 -5.19
CA ILE A 131 -7.82 11.28 -5.46
C ILE A 131 -7.59 10.60 -6.81
N ALA A 132 -7.30 11.36 -7.87
CA ALA A 132 -7.04 10.82 -9.20
C ALA A 132 -5.84 9.87 -9.20
N ALA A 133 -4.75 10.22 -8.52
CA ALA A 133 -3.57 9.39 -8.38
C ALA A 133 -3.87 8.10 -7.59
N GLY A 134 -4.54 8.20 -6.45
CA GLY A 134 -4.90 7.04 -5.62
C GLY A 134 -5.85 6.08 -6.32
N VAL A 135 -6.97 6.58 -6.85
CA VAL A 135 -7.95 5.76 -7.57
C VAL A 135 -7.37 5.25 -8.89
N GLY A 136 -6.66 6.10 -9.64
CA GLY A 136 -6.03 5.73 -10.90
C GLY A 136 -5.01 4.61 -10.74
N MET A 137 -4.14 4.70 -9.73
CA MET A 137 -3.18 3.64 -9.42
C MET A 137 -3.89 2.35 -8.98
N ALA A 138 -4.94 2.45 -8.15
CA ALA A 138 -5.71 1.28 -7.74
C ALA A 138 -6.35 0.56 -8.94
N LEU A 139 -6.97 1.33 -9.85
CA LEU A 139 -7.56 0.79 -11.07
C LEU A 139 -6.52 0.18 -12.01
N LEU A 140 -5.35 0.81 -12.13
CA LEU A 140 -4.24 0.28 -12.93
C LEU A 140 -3.73 -1.05 -12.35
N LEU A 141 -3.50 -1.13 -11.05
CA LEU A 141 -3.10 -2.37 -10.36
C LEU A 141 -4.16 -3.47 -10.51
N LEU A 142 -5.45 -3.12 -10.44
CA LEU A 142 -6.56 -4.06 -10.67
C LEU A 142 -6.66 -4.51 -12.13
N ARG A 143 -6.40 -3.63 -13.09
CA ARG A 143 -6.36 -4.00 -14.52
C ARG A 143 -5.19 -4.93 -14.81
N LEU A 144 -4.01 -4.59 -14.30
CA LEU A 144 -2.81 -5.42 -14.42
C LEU A 144 -3.04 -6.78 -13.77
N SER A 145 -3.61 -6.83 -12.56
CA SER A 145 -3.90 -8.10 -11.88
C SER A 145 -4.88 -8.97 -12.67
N ARG A 146 -5.91 -8.39 -13.29
CA ARG A 146 -6.85 -9.11 -14.18
C ARG A 146 -6.16 -9.67 -15.44
N GLY A 147 -5.23 -8.91 -16.03
CA GLY A 147 -4.44 -9.38 -17.18
C GLY A 147 -3.50 -10.55 -16.84
N GLN A 148 -3.17 -10.73 -15.56
CA GLN A 148 -2.37 -11.86 -15.06
C GLN A 148 -3.22 -13.10 -14.68
N VAL A 149 -4.55 -13.01 -14.79
CA VAL A 149 -5.50 -14.12 -14.57
C VAL A 149 -6.00 -14.60 -15.93
N VAL A 150 -5.51 -15.75 -16.40
CA VAL A 150 -6.04 -16.43 -17.60
C VAL A 150 -7.47 -16.90 -17.29
N ARG A 151 -8.44 -16.51 -18.13
CA ARG A 151 -9.81 -17.03 -18.13
C ARG A 151 -9.83 -18.48 -18.60
#